data_AF-A0A2V9IQF6-F1
#
_entry.id   AF-A0A2V9IQF6-F1
#
_cell.length_a   1.000
_cell.length_b   1.000
_cell.length_c   1.000
_cell.angle_alpha   90.00
_cell.angle_beta   90.00
_cell.angle_gamma   90.00
#
_symmetry.space_group_name_H-M   'P 1'
#
loop_
_entity.id
_entity.type
_entity.pdbx_description
1 polymer ?
#
loop_
_entity_poly.entity_id
_entity_poly.type
_entity_poly.pdbx_seq_one_letter_code
_entity_poly.pdbx_strand_id
1 'polypeptide(L)'
;MRHFDIVQWDDYVRDLLEPADRTAMKEHLASGCQECAGAARRLRKLVAVADSEATYKAPGYAVDYVKAIHPLQAPERVHVAHNQTSLTYDSFREPLPAGIRSQGQIIRHTRYEAGDHSLDLRQEIARGRSRVMLVGQITNQKEPGGQMPDVAVILMSGKEIVARAVSNEFGEF
;
A
#
# COMPACT_ATOMS: atom_id res chain seq x y z
N MET A 1 18.46 -24.80 -33.89
CA MET A 1 19.52 -24.36 -32.96
C MET A 1 18.93 -24.31 -31.56
N ARG A 2 19.73 -24.46 -30.49
CA ARG A 2 19.24 -24.35 -29.12
C ARG A 2 19.22 -22.89 -28.71
N HIS A 3 18.05 -22.39 -28.30
CA HIS A 3 17.89 -21.08 -27.70
C HIS A 3 17.98 -21.21 -26.18
N PHE A 4 18.41 -20.14 -25.51
CA PHE A 4 18.44 -20.03 -24.05
C PHE A 4 17.14 -19.36 -23.59
N ASP A 5 16.65 -19.74 -22.42
CA ASP A 5 15.42 -19.19 -21.85
C ASP A 5 15.60 -17.76 -21.30
N ILE A 6 14.50 -17.13 -20.92
CA ILE A 6 14.50 -15.73 -20.47
C ILE A 6 15.20 -15.52 -19.11
N VAL A 7 15.25 -16.55 -18.25
CA VAL A 7 15.93 -16.50 -16.95
C VAL A 7 17.43 -16.57 -17.16
N GLN A 8 17.90 -17.49 -18.02
CA GLN A 8 19.30 -17.54 -18.45
C GLN A 8 19.76 -16.22 -19.07
N TRP A 9 18.90 -15.55 -19.86
CA TRP A 9 19.23 -14.22 -20.38
C TRP A 9 19.22 -13.11 -19.31
N ASP A 10 18.42 -13.22 -18.24
CA ASP A 10 18.44 -12.28 -17.11
C ASP A 10 19.76 -12.41 -16.32
N ASP A 11 20.10 -13.64 -15.94
CA ASP A 11 21.37 -13.96 -15.26
C ASP A 11 22.58 -13.55 -16.10
N TYR A 12 22.52 -13.76 -17.43
CA TYR A 12 23.57 -13.32 -18.36
C TYR A 12 23.76 -11.80 -18.39
N VAL A 13 22.68 -11.01 -18.36
CA VAL A 13 22.81 -9.54 -18.38
C VAL A 13 23.12 -8.94 -17.01
N ARG A 14 22.91 -9.71 -15.93
CA ARG A 14 23.23 -9.35 -14.53
C ARG A 14 24.58 -9.92 -14.06
N ASP A 15 25.35 -10.52 -14.97
CA ASP A 15 26.68 -11.10 -14.72
C ASP A 15 26.71 -12.32 -13.77
N LEU A 16 25.56 -12.96 -13.54
CA LEU A 16 25.37 -14.03 -12.55
C LEU A 16 25.73 -15.45 -13.02
N LEU A 17 25.95 -15.64 -14.33
CA LEU A 17 26.25 -16.97 -14.90
C LEU A 17 27.69 -17.42 -14.70
N GLU A 18 27.88 -18.73 -14.52
CA GLU A 18 29.18 -19.40 -14.55
C GLU A 18 29.95 -19.10 -15.86
N PRO A 19 31.31 -19.05 -15.85
CA PRO A 19 32.11 -18.65 -17.00
C PRO A 19 31.87 -19.47 -18.28
N ALA A 20 31.52 -20.76 -18.13
CA ALA A 20 31.23 -21.66 -19.25
C ALA A 20 29.93 -21.27 -19.97
N ASP A 21 28.82 -21.13 -19.23
CA ASP A 21 27.52 -20.74 -19.80
C ASP A 21 27.56 -19.30 -20.34
N ARG A 22 28.23 -18.40 -19.61
CA ARG A 22 28.53 -17.02 -19.98
C ARG A 22 29.30 -16.93 -21.32
N THR A 23 30.12 -17.94 -21.66
CA THR A 23 30.84 -18.04 -22.94
C THR A 23 29.94 -18.60 -24.05
N ALA A 24 29.24 -19.72 -23.80
CA ALA A 24 28.33 -20.32 -24.78
C ALA A 24 27.21 -19.35 -25.23
N MET A 25 26.68 -18.55 -24.31
CA MET A 25 25.67 -17.52 -24.63
C MET A 25 26.26 -16.34 -25.41
N LYS A 26 27.52 -15.97 -25.15
CA LYS A 26 28.25 -14.94 -25.92
C LYS A 26 28.53 -15.40 -27.36
N GLU A 27 28.95 -16.65 -27.54
CA GLU A 27 29.12 -17.28 -28.86
C GLU A 27 27.80 -17.39 -29.62
N HIS A 28 26.72 -17.75 -28.93
CA HIS A 28 25.38 -17.79 -29.53
C HIS A 28 24.94 -16.40 -30.03
N LEU A 29 25.21 -15.33 -29.29
CA LEU A 29 24.98 -13.96 -29.78
C LEU A 29 25.89 -13.60 -30.96
N ALA A 30 27.15 -14.03 -30.95
CA ALA A 30 28.09 -13.83 -32.05
C ALA A 30 27.69 -14.59 -33.33
N SER A 31 26.95 -15.69 -33.22
CA SER A 31 26.41 -16.43 -34.38
C SER A 31 25.27 -15.70 -35.11
N GLY A 32 24.82 -14.53 -34.61
CA GLY A 32 23.86 -13.66 -35.29
C GLY A 32 22.38 -13.93 -35.00
N CYS A 33 22.07 -14.72 -33.97
CA CYS A 33 20.70 -15.05 -33.57
C CYS A 33 19.91 -13.79 -33.15
N GLN A 34 19.02 -13.30 -34.03
CA GLN A 34 18.27 -12.05 -33.84
C GLN A 34 17.29 -12.10 -32.66
N GLU A 35 16.66 -13.25 -32.41
CA GLU A 35 15.69 -13.42 -31.32
C GLU A 35 16.37 -13.26 -29.95
N CYS A 36 17.45 -13.98 -29.72
CA CYS A 36 18.25 -13.91 -28.50
C CYS A 36 18.95 -12.54 -28.36
N ALA A 37 19.45 -11.96 -29.45
CA ALA A 37 19.95 -10.58 -29.45
C ALA A 37 18.86 -9.55 -29.10
N GLY A 38 17.60 -9.80 -29.47
CA GLY A 38 16.44 -9.02 -29.07
C GLY A 38 16.11 -9.17 -27.58
N ALA A 39 16.10 -10.39 -27.06
CA ALA A 39 15.86 -10.69 -25.65
C ALA A 39 16.92 -10.05 -24.74
N ALA A 40 18.21 -10.32 -24.99
CA ALA A 40 19.32 -9.76 -24.24
C ALA A 40 19.34 -8.21 -24.30
N ARG A 41 18.97 -7.60 -25.43
CA ARG A 41 18.89 -6.13 -25.56
C ARG A 41 17.76 -5.53 -24.73
N ARG A 42 16.61 -6.19 -24.64
CA ARG A 42 15.49 -5.76 -23.77
C ARG A 42 15.87 -5.86 -22.30
N LEU A 43 16.46 -6.98 -21.89
CA LEU A 43 16.87 -7.20 -20.50
C LEU A 43 18.01 -6.25 -20.07
N ARG A 44 19.03 -6.00 -20.90
CA ARG A 44 20.05 -4.97 -20.61
C ARG A 44 19.46 -3.58 -20.36
N LYS A 45 18.41 -3.19 -21.10
CA LYS A 45 17.70 -1.92 -20.84
C LYS A 45 16.96 -1.94 -19.50
N LEU A 46 16.33 -3.06 -19.15
CA LEU A 46 15.64 -3.22 -17.88
C LEU A 46 16.61 -3.12 -16.69
N VAL A 47 17.74 -3.84 -16.76
CA VAL A 47 18.81 -3.77 -15.74
C VAL A 47 19.34 -2.34 -15.60
N ALA A 48 19.68 -1.66 -16.70
CA ALA A 48 20.16 -0.28 -16.64
C ALA A 48 19.14 0.70 -16.01
N VAL A 49 17.84 0.47 -16.20
CA VAL A 49 16.78 1.26 -15.53
C VAL A 49 16.70 0.90 -14.04
N ALA A 50 16.75 -0.37 -13.67
CA ALA A 50 16.72 -0.83 -12.28
C ALA A 50 17.94 -0.35 -11.47
N ASP A 51 19.14 -0.39 -12.06
CA ASP A 51 20.37 0.17 -11.46
C ASP A 51 20.24 1.68 -11.24
N SER A 52 19.58 2.38 -12.17
CA SER A 52 19.24 3.81 -12.03
C SER A 52 18.11 4.08 -11.03
N GLU A 53 17.33 3.07 -10.61
CA GLU A 53 16.27 3.24 -9.60
C GLU A 53 16.88 3.65 -8.24
N ALA A 54 18.08 3.13 -7.93
CA ALA A 54 18.84 3.51 -6.74
C ALA A 54 19.26 4.99 -6.71
N THR A 55 19.36 5.67 -7.86
CA THR A 55 19.65 7.10 -7.94
C THR A 55 18.41 8.01 -7.90
N TYR A 56 17.18 7.47 -7.86
CA TYR A 56 15.94 8.25 -7.62
C TYR A 56 15.76 8.69 -6.15
N LYS A 57 16.83 8.72 -5.35
CA LYS A 57 16.78 9.29 -4.00
C LYS A 57 16.65 10.81 -4.10
N ALA A 58 15.48 11.32 -3.72
CA ALA A 58 15.23 12.76 -3.65
C ALA A 58 16.33 13.46 -2.81
N PRO A 59 16.90 14.59 -3.29
CA PRO A 59 17.91 15.33 -2.54
C PRO A 59 17.41 15.71 -1.14
N GLY A 60 18.28 15.62 -0.12
CA GLY A 60 17.90 15.88 1.27
C GLY A 60 17.22 17.24 1.46
N TYR A 61 17.79 18.29 0.87
CA TYR A 61 17.22 19.64 0.90
C TYR A 61 15.78 19.71 0.36
N ALA A 62 15.44 18.92 -0.67
CA ALA A 62 14.11 18.91 -1.26
C ALA A 62 13.10 18.21 -0.34
N VAL A 63 13.52 17.13 0.31
CA VAL A 63 12.72 16.44 1.34
C VAL A 63 12.48 17.36 2.54
N ASP A 64 13.51 18.07 3.00
CA ASP A 64 13.41 18.96 4.16
C ASP A 64 12.60 20.23 3.84
N TYR A 65 12.70 20.76 2.61
CA TYR A 65 11.87 21.87 2.13
C TYR A 65 10.38 21.48 2.05
N VAL A 66 10.06 20.27 1.56
CA VAL A 66 8.68 19.74 1.55
C VAL A 66 8.16 19.53 2.97
N LYS A 67 8.97 18.99 3.90
CA LYS A 67 8.59 18.88 5.31
C LYS A 67 8.31 20.24 5.96
N ALA A 68 9.08 21.28 5.61
CA ALA A 68 8.87 22.63 6.12
C ALA A 68 7.60 23.31 5.55
N ILE A 69 7.27 23.04 4.28
CA ILE A 69 6.07 23.59 3.61
C ILE A 69 4.79 22.85 4.02
N HIS A 70 4.84 21.53 4.23
CA HIS A 70 3.67 20.71 4.56
C HIS A 70 2.79 21.29 5.71
N PRO A 71 3.32 21.73 6.87
CA PRO A 71 2.49 22.34 7.92
C PRO A 71 1.92 23.72 7.55
N LEU A 72 2.52 24.46 6.60
CA LEU A 72 2.02 25.74 6.09
C LEU A 72 0.90 25.55 5.04
N GLN A 73 0.91 24.41 4.35
CA GLN A 73 -0.12 24.01 3.37
C GLN A 73 -1.19 23.09 3.96
N ALA A 74 -1.04 22.62 5.19
CA ALA A 74 -2.09 21.93 5.91
C ALA A 74 -3.31 22.87 5.97
N PRO A 75 -4.49 22.46 5.49
CA PRO A 75 -5.65 23.33 5.49
C PRO A 75 -5.92 23.80 6.91
N GLU A 76 -6.16 25.11 7.05
CA GLU A 76 -6.50 25.72 8.33
C GLU A 76 -7.60 24.89 8.98
N ARG A 77 -7.39 24.48 10.24
CA ARG A 77 -8.35 23.65 10.98
C ARG A 77 -9.59 24.51 11.25
N VAL A 78 -10.50 24.53 10.29
CA VAL A 78 -11.79 25.22 10.43
C VAL A 78 -12.50 24.59 11.63
N HIS A 79 -12.47 25.30 12.75
CA HIS A 79 -13.11 24.89 13.99
C HIS A 79 -14.63 25.11 13.88
N VAL A 80 -15.26 24.35 12.99
CA VAL A 80 -16.71 24.13 13.06
C VAL A 80 -16.97 23.40 14.36
N ALA A 81 -17.72 24.02 15.27
CA ALA A 81 -17.97 23.51 16.62
C ALA A 81 -19.01 22.37 16.61
N HIS A 82 -18.71 21.29 15.88
CA HIS A 82 -19.51 20.08 15.78
C HIS A 82 -18.58 18.89 16.01
N ASN A 83 -18.76 18.21 17.14
CA ASN A 83 -18.10 16.97 17.59
C ASN A 83 -16.65 16.78 17.11
N GLN A 84 -15.68 16.97 18.01
CA GLN A 84 -14.26 16.76 17.74
C GLN A 84 -13.94 15.27 17.47
N THR A 85 -14.28 14.80 16.26
CA THR A 85 -13.92 13.48 15.75
C THR A 85 -12.60 13.57 14.99
N SER A 86 -11.50 13.10 15.57
CA SER A 86 -10.20 13.02 14.90
C SER A 86 -9.96 11.64 14.32
N LEU A 87 -9.54 11.55 13.06
CA LEU A 87 -8.95 10.33 12.49
C LEU A 87 -7.50 10.25 12.98
N THR A 88 -7.21 9.34 13.91
CA THR A 88 -5.87 9.21 14.53
C THR A 88 -5.02 8.12 13.89
N TYR A 89 -5.65 7.13 13.24
CA TYR A 89 -4.95 6.08 12.50
C TYR A 89 -5.67 5.75 11.18
N ASP A 90 -4.90 5.45 10.12
CA ASP A 90 -5.41 4.98 8.83
C ASP A 90 -4.34 4.12 8.14
N SER A 91 -4.56 2.81 8.07
CA SER A 91 -3.62 1.86 7.45
C SER A 91 -3.37 2.14 5.97
N PHE A 92 -4.27 2.86 5.28
CA PHE A 92 -4.06 3.25 3.88
C PHE A 92 -2.92 4.29 3.71
N ARG A 93 -2.49 4.93 4.80
CA ARG A 93 -1.35 5.85 4.84
C ARG A 93 -0.02 5.18 5.16
N GLU A 94 -0.02 3.89 5.50
CA GLU A 94 1.21 3.16 5.78
C GLU A 94 1.94 2.77 4.48
N PRO A 95 3.27 2.93 4.42
CA PRO A 95 4.04 2.45 3.27
C PRO A 95 4.02 0.92 3.23
N LEU A 96 3.69 0.36 2.06
CA LEU A 96 3.78 -1.09 1.87
C LEU A 96 5.22 -1.60 2.04
N PRO A 97 5.42 -2.79 2.62
CA PRO A 97 6.73 -3.45 2.68
C PRO A 97 7.41 -3.54 1.32
N ALA A 98 8.73 -3.37 1.31
CA ALA A 98 9.54 -3.43 0.08
C ALA A 98 9.27 -4.72 -0.71
N GLY A 99 9.03 -4.58 -2.02
CA GLY A 99 8.67 -5.68 -2.92
C GLY A 99 7.17 -5.92 -3.10
N ILE A 100 6.29 -5.40 -2.23
CA ILE A 100 4.83 -5.54 -2.40
C ILE A 100 4.29 -4.47 -3.36
N ARG A 101 3.93 -4.90 -4.58
CA ARG A 101 3.43 -3.99 -5.65
C ARG A 101 1.92 -3.74 -5.65
N SER A 102 1.12 -4.61 -5.02
CA SER A 102 -0.30 -4.37 -4.73
C SER A 102 -0.81 -5.35 -3.68
N GLN A 103 -1.76 -4.94 -2.83
CA GLN A 103 -2.56 -5.89 -2.06
C GLN A 103 -3.79 -6.36 -2.86
N GLY A 104 -4.08 -7.66 -2.80
CA GLY A 104 -5.17 -8.30 -3.56
C GLY A 104 -6.57 -7.94 -3.03
N GLN A 105 -6.68 -7.62 -1.75
CA GLN A 105 -7.88 -7.15 -1.07
C GLN A 105 -7.54 -5.82 -0.41
N ILE A 106 -8.45 -4.83 -0.49
CA ILE A 106 -8.28 -3.60 0.28
C ILE A 106 -8.90 -3.85 1.65
N ILE A 107 -8.04 -4.09 2.64
CA ILE A 107 -8.40 -4.07 4.05
C ILE A 107 -7.89 -2.74 4.58
N ARG A 108 -8.82 -1.83 4.93
CA ARG A 108 -8.50 -0.53 5.50
C ARG A 108 -8.93 -0.51 6.95
N HIS A 109 -7.97 -0.32 7.85
CA HIS A 109 -8.21 -0.08 9.27
C HIS A 109 -8.09 1.41 9.54
N THR A 110 -9.04 1.97 10.28
CA THR A 110 -9.04 3.37 10.70
C THR A 110 -9.44 3.49 12.16
N ARG A 111 -8.78 4.37 12.92
CA ARG A 111 -9.19 4.74 14.28
C ARG A 111 -9.67 6.18 14.32
N TYR A 112 -10.86 6.38 14.87
CA TYR A 112 -11.42 7.70 15.18
C TYR A 112 -11.46 7.89 16.70
N GLU A 113 -11.27 9.11 17.16
CA GLU A 113 -11.43 9.51 18.57
C GLU A 113 -12.46 10.63 18.67
N ALA A 114 -13.32 10.58 19.68
CA ALA A 114 -14.43 11.50 19.90
C ALA A 114 -14.65 11.71 21.40
N GLY A 115 -13.97 12.71 21.98
CA GLY A 115 -13.94 12.91 23.43
C GLY A 115 -13.32 11.71 24.13
N ASP A 116 -14.05 11.10 25.07
CA ASP A 116 -13.58 9.95 25.84
C ASP A 116 -13.67 8.61 25.09
N HIS A 117 -14.18 8.57 23.85
CA HIS A 117 -14.41 7.33 23.12
C HIS A 117 -13.53 7.21 21.87
N SER A 118 -13.13 5.99 21.52
CA SER A 118 -12.59 5.67 20.20
C SER A 118 -13.47 4.69 19.44
N LEU A 119 -13.49 4.84 18.12
CA LEU A 119 -14.05 3.89 17.17
C LEU A 119 -12.92 3.31 16.32
N ASP A 120 -12.60 2.04 16.51
CA ASP A 120 -11.78 1.26 15.59
C ASP A 120 -12.69 0.65 14.51
N LEU A 121 -12.37 0.86 13.23
CA LEU A 121 -13.19 0.42 12.10
C LEU A 121 -12.32 -0.30 11.07
N ARG A 122 -12.75 -1.50 10.69
CA ARG A 122 -12.19 -2.32 9.61
C ARG A 122 -13.15 -2.35 8.43
N GLN A 123 -12.66 -1.88 7.29
CA GLN A 123 -13.36 -1.94 6.01
C GLN A 123 -12.70 -2.97 5.10
N GLU A 124 -13.50 -3.90 4.55
CA GLU A 124 -13.05 -4.86 3.55
C GLU A 124 -13.75 -4.65 2.20
N ILE A 125 -12.94 -4.50 1.15
CA ILE A 125 -13.39 -4.43 -0.24
C ILE A 125 -12.71 -5.55 -1.03
N ALA A 126 -13.50 -6.55 -1.42
CA ALA A 126 -13.05 -7.63 -2.29
C ALA A 126 -13.03 -7.17 -3.77
N ARG A 127 -11.94 -7.43 -4.48
CA ARG A 127 -11.84 -7.12 -5.92
C ARG A 127 -13.01 -7.75 -6.70
N GLY A 128 -13.66 -6.95 -7.55
CA GLY A 128 -14.79 -7.39 -8.37
C GLY A 128 -16.13 -7.51 -7.64
N ARG A 129 -16.24 -7.13 -6.36
CA ARG A 129 -17.52 -7.06 -5.63
C ARG A 129 -17.90 -5.61 -5.32
N SER A 130 -19.19 -5.31 -5.47
CA SER A 130 -19.79 -4.02 -5.08
C SER A 130 -20.20 -3.94 -3.60
N ARG A 131 -19.95 -5.01 -2.83
CA ARG A 131 -20.25 -5.08 -1.39
C ARG A 131 -19.01 -4.75 -0.57
N VAL A 132 -19.20 -3.85 0.38
CA VAL A 132 -18.24 -3.51 1.43
C VAL A 132 -18.69 -4.19 2.71
N MET A 133 -17.76 -4.85 3.42
CA MET A 133 -17.99 -5.26 4.80
C MET A 133 -17.35 -4.23 5.73
N LEU A 134 -18.10 -3.83 6.76
CA LEU A 134 -17.61 -3.02 7.86
C LEU A 134 -17.77 -3.85 9.13
N VAL A 135 -16.73 -3.86 9.96
CA VAL A 135 -16.72 -4.40 11.32
C VAL A 135 -16.04 -3.34 12.18
N GLY A 136 -16.55 -3.07 13.37
CA GLY A 136 -15.92 -2.08 14.24
C GLY A 136 -16.08 -2.36 15.72
N GLN A 137 -15.33 -1.62 16.52
CA GLN A 137 -15.41 -1.64 17.97
C GLN A 137 -15.41 -0.22 18.51
N ILE A 138 -16.31 0.05 19.45
CA ILE A 138 -16.37 1.31 20.21
C ILE A 138 -15.79 1.05 21.60
N THR A 139 -14.91 1.93 22.08
CA THR A 139 -14.23 1.78 23.38
C THR A 139 -14.24 3.10 24.13
N ASN A 140 -14.52 3.06 25.44
CA ASN A 140 -14.30 4.19 26.34
C ASN A 140 -12.82 4.19 26.80
N GLN A 141 -12.06 5.23 26.44
CA GLN A 141 -10.65 5.36 26.79
C GLN A 141 -10.40 5.57 28.29
N LYS A 142 -11.38 6.13 29.02
CA LYS A 142 -11.29 6.30 30.49
C LYS A 142 -11.59 5.01 31.25
N GLU A 143 -12.33 4.09 30.64
CA GLU A 143 -12.68 2.80 31.23
C GLU A 143 -12.50 1.67 30.19
N PRO A 144 -11.26 1.28 29.85
CA PRO A 144 -11.00 0.35 28.74
C PRO A 144 -11.52 -1.08 28.93
N GLY A 145 -11.92 -1.43 30.17
CA GLY A 145 -12.59 -2.70 30.49
C GLY A 145 -14.08 -2.54 30.81
N GLY A 146 -14.64 -1.34 30.65
CA GLY A 146 -16.07 -1.08 30.83
C GLY A 146 -16.87 -1.66 29.66
N GLN A 147 -18.05 -2.21 29.96
CA GLN A 147 -18.93 -2.74 28.93
C GLN A 147 -19.56 -1.62 28.10
N MET A 148 -19.76 -1.86 26.79
CA MET A 148 -20.45 -0.95 25.87
C MET A 148 -21.58 -1.64 25.09
N PRO A 149 -22.57 -2.25 25.75
CA PRO A 149 -23.71 -2.89 25.09
C PRO A 149 -24.67 -1.86 24.48
N ASP A 150 -25.48 -2.31 23.53
CA ASP A 150 -26.66 -1.61 23.02
C ASP A 150 -26.41 -0.23 22.37
N VAL A 151 -25.17 0.08 21.98
CA VAL A 151 -24.84 1.31 21.26
C VAL A 151 -25.28 1.18 19.81
N ALA A 152 -26.23 2.02 19.40
CA ALA A 152 -26.75 2.04 18.04
C ALA A 152 -25.72 2.61 17.05
N VAL A 153 -25.34 1.81 16.06
CA VAL A 153 -24.45 2.20 14.96
C VAL A 153 -25.25 2.38 13.68
N ILE A 154 -25.10 3.54 13.03
CA ILE A 154 -25.86 3.90 11.84
C ILE A 154 -24.89 4.32 10.73
N LEU A 155 -24.91 3.59 9.62
CA LEU A 155 -24.18 3.98 8.41
C LEU A 155 -25.09 4.83 7.52
N MET A 156 -24.62 6.01 7.13
CA MET A 156 -25.40 6.96 6.33
C MET A 156 -24.74 7.28 5.00
N SER A 157 -25.56 7.48 3.96
CA SER A 157 -25.18 8.06 2.67
C SER A 157 -25.95 9.37 2.49
N GLY A 158 -25.29 10.49 2.76
CA GLY A 158 -25.97 11.80 2.83
C GLY A 158 -27.03 11.83 3.94
N LYS A 159 -28.31 11.78 3.56
CA LYS A 159 -29.46 11.74 4.49
C LYS A 159 -30.07 10.34 4.65
N GLU A 160 -29.67 9.38 3.83
CA GLU A 160 -30.24 8.04 3.83
C GLU A 160 -29.47 7.12 4.78
N ILE A 161 -30.17 6.25 5.50
CA ILE A 161 -29.55 5.21 6.32
C ILE A 161 -29.39 3.96 5.47
N VAL A 162 -28.15 3.54 5.24
CA VAL A 162 -27.80 2.42 4.36
C VAL A 162 -27.48 1.13 5.13
N ALA A 163 -27.12 1.21 6.41
CA ALA A 163 -27.01 0.07 7.31
C ALA A 163 -27.22 0.50 8.78
N ARG A 164 -27.57 -0.47 9.63
CA ARG A 164 -27.66 -0.31 11.09
C ARG A 164 -27.08 -1.55 11.78
N ALA A 165 -26.43 -1.34 12.91
CA ALA A 165 -25.99 -2.39 13.83
C ALA A 165 -26.18 -1.91 15.28
N VAL A 166 -25.99 -2.82 16.24
CA VAL A 166 -26.04 -2.55 17.68
C VAL A 166 -24.86 -3.28 18.30
N SER A 167 -24.11 -2.61 19.18
CA SER A 167 -22.92 -3.21 19.77
C SER A 167 -23.20 -4.32 20.77
N ASN A 168 -22.31 -5.31 20.83
CA ASN A 168 -22.26 -6.30 21.91
C ASN A 168 -21.68 -5.69 23.21
N GLU A 169 -21.56 -6.49 24.27
CA GLU A 169 -21.03 -6.06 25.57
C GLU A 169 -19.61 -5.46 25.51
N PHE A 170 -18.82 -5.79 24.49
CA PHE A 170 -17.45 -5.30 24.26
C PHE A 170 -17.39 -4.11 23.29
N GLY A 171 -18.54 -3.58 22.86
CA GLY A 171 -18.61 -2.46 21.91
C GLY A 171 -18.46 -2.86 20.44
N GLU A 172 -18.42 -4.16 20.10
CA GLU A 172 -18.20 -4.67 18.74
C GLU A 172 -19.51 -4.76 17.93
N PHE A 173 -19.43 -4.53 16.61
CA PHE A 173 -20.57 -4.55 15.67
C PHE A 173 -20.18 -4.93 14.23
#